data_AF-A0A5R9BAW0-F1
#
_entry.id   AF-A0A5R9BAW0-F1
#
_cell.length_a   1.000
_cell.length_b   1.000
_cell.length_c   1.000
_cell.angle_alpha   90.00
_cell.angle_beta   90.00
_cell.angle_gamma   90.00
#
_symmetry.space_group_name_H-M   'P 1'
#
loop_
_entity.id
_entity.type
_entity.pdbx_description
1 polymer ?
#
loop_
_entity_poly.entity_id
_entity_poly.type
_entity_poly.pdbx_seq_one_letter_code
_entity_poly.pdbx_strand_id
1 'polypeptide(L)'
;MSDQSNGLAGPDCPQWCRAQHGDEIHPDDRRHESEIVVVPVAENARTSARAGDGAAHRRPDSAEVFLVIHQQLGEPDVWVGLGVDGRGMDLSLESAKRVHQALEDLLSITRCQGE
;
A
#
# COMPACT_ATOMS: atom_id res chain seq x y z
N MET A 1 -17.66 -26.07 -18.61
CA MET A 1 -17.99 -26.33 -17.19
C MET A 1 -16.69 -26.22 -16.41
N SER A 2 -16.43 -25.06 -15.82
CA SER A 2 -15.32 -24.85 -14.87
C SER A 2 -15.78 -23.77 -13.90
N ASP A 3 -16.65 -24.17 -12.99
CA ASP A 3 -16.98 -23.40 -11.79
C ASP A 3 -15.76 -23.49 -10.87
N GLN A 4 -14.87 -22.51 -10.95
CA GLN A 4 -13.76 -22.36 -10.01
C GLN A 4 -14.38 -21.83 -8.72
N SER A 5 -14.95 -22.75 -7.93
CA SER A 5 -15.54 -22.44 -6.64
C SER A 5 -14.45 -21.92 -5.71
N ASN A 6 -14.45 -20.61 -5.54
CA ASN A 6 -13.95 -19.86 -4.41
C ASN A 6 -13.84 -20.76 -3.16
N GLY A 7 -12.62 -21.20 -2.83
CA GLY A 7 -12.35 -21.92 -1.59
C GLY A 7 -12.97 -21.11 -0.47
N LEU A 8 -13.96 -21.69 0.22
CA LEU A 8 -14.97 -20.98 1.00
C LEU A 8 -14.30 -20.02 1.99
N ALA A 9 -14.23 -18.75 1.59
CA ALA A 9 -14.23 -17.62 2.48
C ALA A 9 -15.26 -17.93 3.58
N GLY A 10 -14.78 -18.25 4.79
CA GLY A 10 -15.65 -18.59 5.91
C GLY A 10 -16.67 -17.46 6.16
N PRO A 11 -17.72 -17.69 6.97
CA PRO A 11 -18.74 -16.68 7.26
C PRO A 11 -18.16 -15.35 7.78
N ASP A 12 -16.92 -15.35 8.28
CA ASP A 12 -16.20 -14.20 8.81
C ASP A 12 -15.34 -13.46 7.77
N CYS A 13 -15.36 -13.86 6.49
CA CYS A 13 -14.56 -13.21 5.47
C CYS A 13 -15.14 -11.82 5.10
N PRO A 14 -14.36 -10.74 5.22
CA PRO A 14 -14.86 -9.40 4.92
C PRO A 14 -15.22 -9.22 3.44
N GLN A 15 -16.27 -8.45 3.16
CA GLN A 15 -16.74 -8.18 1.79
C GLN A 15 -15.68 -7.56 0.85
N TRP A 16 -14.68 -6.89 1.41
CA TRP A 16 -13.58 -6.27 0.67
C TRP A 16 -12.47 -7.26 0.30
N CYS A 17 -12.49 -8.47 0.86
CA CYS A 17 -11.46 -9.47 0.63
C CYS A 17 -11.49 -10.02 -0.81
N ARG A 18 -10.29 -10.18 -1.38
CA ARG A 18 -9.97 -10.75 -2.69
C ARG A 18 -8.84 -11.78 -2.62
N ALA A 19 -8.20 -11.95 -1.47
CA ALA A 19 -7.26 -13.03 -1.22
C ALA A 19 -7.91 -14.41 -1.41
N GLN A 20 -7.10 -15.38 -1.87
CA GLN A 20 -7.49 -16.78 -1.89
C GLN A 20 -7.41 -17.36 -0.48
N HIS A 21 -8.33 -18.27 -0.15
CA HIS A 21 -8.34 -18.99 1.13
C HIS A 21 -8.29 -20.50 0.86
N GLY A 22 -7.47 -21.20 1.63
CA GLY A 22 -7.34 -22.64 1.50
C GLY A 22 -6.40 -23.22 2.55
N ASP A 23 -6.53 -24.52 2.81
CA ASP A 23 -5.72 -25.23 3.80
C ASP A 23 -4.24 -25.35 3.39
N GLU A 24 -3.96 -25.19 2.09
CA GLU A 24 -2.63 -25.18 1.49
C GLU A 24 -1.82 -23.90 1.78
N ILE A 25 -2.47 -22.83 2.24
CA ILE A 25 -1.80 -21.59 2.64
C ILE A 25 -1.22 -21.77 4.04
N HIS A 26 0.06 -21.44 4.21
CA HIS A 26 0.75 -21.49 5.49
C HIS A 26 0.00 -20.62 6.53
N PRO A 27 -0.21 -21.09 7.78
CA PRO A 27 -1.00 -20.36 8.77
C PRO A 27 -0.61 -18.90 8.96
N ASP A 28 0.69 -18.59 8.96
CA ASP A 28 1.21 -17.22 9.13
C ASP A 28 0.97 -16.30 7.91
N ASP A 29 0.68 -16.90 6.75
CA ASP A 29 0.37 -16.18 5.51
C ASP A 29 -1.14 -16.04 5.29
N ARG A 30 -1.97 -16.60 6.18
CA ARG A 30 -3.43 -16.54 6.07
C ARG A 30 -3.90 -15.15 6.52
N ARG A 31 -4.22 -14.32 5.54
CA ARG A 31 -4.82 -13.00 5.77
C ARG A 31 -5.91 -12.69 4.77
N HIS A 32 -6.82 -11.81 5.16
CA HIS A 32 -7.70 -11.13 4.22
C HIS A 32 -6.92 -10.00 3.55
N GLU A 33 -7.05 -9.86 2.24
CA GLU A 33 -6.46 -8.76 1.48
C GLU A 33 -7.47 -8.20 0.49
N SER A 34 -7.47 -6.89 0.30
CA SER A 34 -8.19 -6.26 -0.80
C SER A 34 -7.48 -6.49 -2.13
N GLU A 35 -8.09 -6.02 -3.21
CA GLU A 35 -7.33 -5.75 -4.44
C GLU A 35 -6.18 -4.78 -4.15
N ILE A 36 -5.02 -5.02 -4.77
CA ILE A 36 -3.85 -4.13 -4.66
C ILE A 36 -4.02 -2.99 -5.66
N VAL A 37 -4.02 -1.76 -5.16
CA VAL A 37 -4.01 -0.57 -6.01
C VAL A 37 -2.57 -0.16 -6.26
N VAL A 38 -2.18 -0.11 -7.53
CA VAL A 38 -0.85 0.33 -7.96
C VAL A 38 -0.93 1.75 -8.49
N VAL A 39 -0.12 2.65 -7.92
CA VAL A 39 -0.08 4.07 -8.28
C VAL A 39 1.31 4.40 -8.82
N PRO A 40 1.44 4.80 -10.09
CA PRO A 40 2.70 5.30 -10.62
C PRO A 40 3.03 6.65 -9.96
N VAL A 41 4.26 6.80 -9.45
CA VAL A 41 4.74 8.02 -8.78
C VAL A 41 6.12 8.42 -9.29
N ALA A 42 6.45 9.71 -9.12
CA ALA A 42 7.80 10.20 -9.30
C ALA A 42 8.46 10.37 -7.92
N GLU A 43 9.36 9.46 -7.56
CA GLU A 43 10.13 9.53 -6.31
C GLU A 43 11.26 10.55 -6.47
N ASN A 44 11.47 11.38 -5.46
CA ASN A 44 12.63 12.26 -5.39
C ASN A 44 13.85 11.46 -4.89
N ALA A 45 14.40 10.60 -5.76
CA ALA A 45 15.52 9.75 -5.43
C ALA A 45 16.79 10.59 -5.20
N ARG A 46 17.47 10.35 -4.08
CA ARG A 46 18.81 10.90 -3.85
C ARG A 46 19.81 9.99 -4.55
N THR A 47 20.35 10.44 -5.69
CA THR A 47 21.53 9.77 -6.24
C THR A 47 22.73 10.25 -5.41
N SER A 48 23.35 9.37 -4.63
CA SER A 48 24.66 9.67 -4.07
C SER A 48 25.63 9.76 -5.25
N ALA A 49 26.13 10.97 -5.53
CA ALA A 49 27.26 11.12 -6.42
C ALA A 49 28.39 10.22 -5.90
N ARG A 50 29.04 9.44 -6.78
CA ARG A 50 30.27 8.73 -6.41
C ARG A 50 31.23 9.76 -5.81
N ALA A 51 31.81 9.41 -4.66
CA ALA A 51 32.71 10.28 -3.90
C ALA A 51 33.73 10.96 -4.83
N GLY A 52 33.52 12.24 -5.12
CA GLY A 52 34.31 13.00 -6.10
C GLY A 52 33.61 14.28 -6.57
N ASP A 53 32.34 14.19 -6.95
CA ASP A 53 31.57 15.35 -7.41
C ASP A 53 30.59 15.78 -6.30
N GLY A 54 30.96 16.83 -5.57
CA GLY A 54 30.37 17.26 -4.29
C GLY A 54 28.92 17.77 -4.31
N ALA A 55 28.02 17.27 -5.16
CA ALA A 55 26.60 17.58 -5.10
C ALA A 55 25.74 16.32 -5.26
N ALA A 56 24.96 16.01 -4.22
CA ALA A 56 23.87 15.04 -4.36
C ALA A 56 22.81 15.63 -5.30
N HIS A 57 22.72 15.10 -6.52
CA HIS A 57 21.69 15.49 -7.46
C HIS A 57 20.40 14.71 -7.15
N ARG A 58 19.31 15.46 -6.98
CA ARG A 58 17.95 14.93 -6.86
C ARG A 58 17.38 14.79 -8.27
N ARG A 59 17.11 13.56 -8.71
CA ARG A 59 16.46 13.28 -9.99
C ARG A 59 15.13 12.58 -9.70
N PRO A 60 14.02 13.01 -10.33
CA PRO A 60 12.79 12.25 -10.26
C PRO A 60 13.02 10.88 -10.90
N ASP A 61 12.78 9.82 -10.14
CA ASP A 61 12.81 8.44 -10.61
C ASP A 61 11.37 7.89 -10.65
N SER A 62 11.09 7.05 -11.64
CA SER A 62 9.77 6.45 -11.78
C SER A 62 9.65 5.27 -10.82
N ALA A 63 8.63 5.27 -9.98
CA ALA A 63 8.37 4.19 -9.05
C ALA A 63 6.88 3.82 -9.03
N GLU A 64 6.56 2.66 -8.49
CA GLU A 64 5.20 2.19 -8.28
C GLU A 64 4.92 2.06 -6.78
N VAL A 65 3.89 2.75 -6.31
CA VAL A 65 3.41 2.62 -4.93
C VAL A 65 2.25 1.64 -4.90
N PHE A 66 2.33 0.64 -4.03
CA PHE A 66 1.30 -0.35 -3.78
C PHE A 66 0.50 0.05 -2.54
N LEU A 67 -0.82 0.00 -2.66
CA LEU A 67 -1.78 0.23 -1.59
C LEU A 67 -2.65 -1.02 -1.45
N VAL A 68 -2.79 -1.52 -0.23
CA VAL A 68 -3.61 -2.70 0.07
C VAL A 68 -4.23 -2.59 1.45
N ILE A 69 -5.45 -3.07 1.61
CA ILE A 69 -6.06 -3.30 2.91
C ILE A 69 -5.81 -4.76 3.27
N HIS A 70 -5.31 -5.04 4.47
CA HIS A 70 -5.13 -6.41 4.94
C HIS A 70 -5.51 -6.58 6.41
N GLN A 71 -5.83 -7.82 6.78
CA GLN A 71 -6.21 -8.22 8.13
C GLN A 71 -5.77 -9.68 8.34
N GLN A 72 -5.01 -9.94 9.39
CA GLN A 72 -4.62 -11.31 9.75
C GLN A 72 -5.84 -12.14 10.16
N LEU A 73 -5.89 -13.41 9.77
CA LEU A 73 -7.02 -14.27 10.14
C LEU A 73 -7.10 -14.42 11.66
N GLY A 74 -8.29 -14.16 12.21
CA GLY A 74 -8.53 -14.22 13.65
C GLY A 74 -8.13 -12.97 14.43
N GLU A 75 -7.53 -11.97 13.77
CA GLU A 75 -7.25 -10.67 14.38
C GLU A 75 -8.31 -9.64 13.99
N PRO A 76 -8.74 -8.76 14.92
CA PRO A 76 -9.76 -7.76 14.62
C PRO A 76 -9.19 -6.55 13.86
N ASP A 77 -7.87 -6.36 13.88
CA ASP A 77 -7.24 -5.14 13.39
C ASP A 77 -7.04 -5.17 11.87
N VAL A 78 -7.51 -4.11 11.22
CA VAL A 78 -7.38 -3.89 9.79
C VAL A 78 -6.29 -2.85 9.55
N TRP A 79 -5.39 -3.18 8.63
CA TRP A 79 -4.22 -2.39 8.29
C TRP A 79 -4.29 -1.94 6.82
N VAL A 80 -3.72 -0.77 6.56
CA VAL A 80 -3.47 -0.26 5.21
C VAL A 80 -1.97 -0.32 4.97
N GLY A 81 -1.55 -1.21 4.08
CA GLY A 81 -0.20 -1.29 3.59
C GLY A 81 0.05 -0.25 2.52
N LEU A 82 1.14 0.51 2.67
CA LEU A 82 1.70 1.42 1.66
C LEU A 82 3.17 1.06 1.45
N GLY A 83 3.58 0.80 0.21
CA GLY A 83 4.98 0.49 -0.07
C GLY A 83 5.44 0.74 -1.50
N VAL A 84 6.76 0.81 -1.68
CA VAL A 84 7.50 0.95 -2.94
C VAL A 84 8.75 0.08 -2.85
N ASP A 85 8.98 -0.79 -3.85
CA ASP A 85 10.20 -1.61 -3.98
C ASP A 85 10.70 -2.27 -2.67
N GLY A 86 9.81 -2.97 -1.96
CA GLY A 86 10.13 -3.67 -0.72
C GLY A 86 10.33 -2.77 0.50
N ARG A 87 10.15 -1.46 0.36
CA ARG A 87 10.07 -0.49 1.46
C ARG A 87 8.61 -0.15 1.69
N GLY A 88 8.15 -0.12 2.94
CA GLY A 88 6.75 0.22 3.19
C GLY A 88 6.44 0.34 4.67
N MET A 89 5.19 0.64 4.95
CA MET A 89 4.64 0.66 6.29
C MET A 89 3.19 0.23 6.27
N ASP A 90 2.78 -0.36 7.39
CA ASP A 90 1.38 -0.62 7.69
C ASP A 90 0.85 0.47 8.61
N LEU A 91 -0.29 1.04 8.24
CA LEU A 91 -1.01 2.04 9.01
C LEU A 91 -2.33 1.46 9.48
N SER A 92 -2.71 1.73 10.72
CA SER A 92 -4.10 1.53 11.11
C SER A 92 -5.02 2.41 10.26
N LEU A 93 -6.29 2.02 10.09
CA LEU A 93 -7.27 2.81 9.32
C LEU A 93 -7.34 4.28 9.77
N GLU A 94 -7.31 4.54 11.08
CA GLU A 94 -7.35 5.90 11.62
C GLU A 94 -6.08 6.69 11.30
N SER A 95 -4.91 6.05 11.30
CA SER A 95 -3.66 6.69 10.87
C SER A 95 -3.67 6.95 9.36
N ALA A 96 -4.16 6.02 8.55
CA ALA A 96 -4.30 6.21 7.11
C ALA A 96 -5.22 7.40 6.76
N LYS A 97 -6.37 7.54 7.44
CA LYS A 97 -7.27 8.69 7.29
C LYS A 97 -6.58 10.02 7.64
N ARG A 98 -5.81 10.05 8.74
CA ARG A 98 -5.06 11.25 9.14
C ARG A 98 -4.00 11.63 8.10
N VAL A 99 -3.27 10.65 7.56
CA VAL A 99 -2.29 10.88 6.48
C VAL A 99 -2.98 11.37 5.21
N HIS A 100 -4.10 10.76 4.83
CA HIS A 100 -4.90 11.20 3.70
C HIS A 100 -5.32 12.67 3.82
N GLN A 101 -5.90 13.06 4.97
CA GLN A 101 -6.30 14.45 5.20
C GLN A 101 -5.11 15.41 5.15
N ALA A 102 -4.01 15.07 5.81
CA ALA A 102 -2.81 15.91 5.80
C ALA A 102 -2.23 16.08 4.39
N LEU A 103 -2.29 15.05 3.55
CA LEU A 103 -1.87 15.13 2.16
C LEU A 103 -2.79 16.04 1.34
N GLU A 104 -4.11 15.92 1.50
CA GLU A 104 -5.09 16.79 0.85
C GLU A 104 -4.89 18.27 1.22
N ASP A 105 -4.65 18.55 2.50
CA ASP A 105 -4.38 19.89 2.99
C ASP A 105 -3.10 20.47 2.35
N LEU A 106 -2.02 19.69 2.29
CA LEU A 106 -0.76 20.10 1.67
C LEU A 106 -0.90 20.37 0.16
N LEU A 107 -1.64 19.53 -0.55
CA LEU A 107 -1.92 19.72 -1.98
C LEU A 107 -2.81 20.93 -2.25
N SER A 108 -3.63 21.33 -1.28
CA SER A 108 -4.44 22.54 -1.39
C SER A 108 -3.60 23.81 -1.27
N ILE A 109 -2.54 23.81 -0.46
CA ILE A 109 -1.61 24.96 -0.36
C ILE A 109 -0.96 25.29 -1.69
N THR A 110 -0.51 24.27 -2.43
CA THR A 110 0.17 24.47 -3.72
C THR A 110 -0.76 25.02 -4.80
N ARG A 111 -2.08 24.82 -4.67
CA ARG A 111 -3.10 25.38 -5.56
C ARG A 111 -3.34 26.87 -5.31
N CYS A 112 -3.26 27.33 -4.05
CA CYS A 112 -3.42 28.75 -3.72
C CYS A 112 -2.21 29.64 -4.09
N GLN A 113 -1.06 29.05 -4.48
CA GLN A 113 0.14 29.79 -4.87
C GLN A 113 0.16 30.17 -6.37
N GLY A 114 -0.91 29.86 -7.11
CA GLY A 114 -1.00 30.04 -8.56
C GLY A 114 -2.07 31.02 -9.05
N GLU A 115 -2.71 31.80 -8.16
CA GLU A 115 -3.71 32.83 -8.50
C GLU A 115 -3.19 34.25 -8.29
#